data_AF-A0A4C1TAC0-F1
#
_entry.id   AF-A0A4C1TAC0-F1
#
_cell.length_a   1.000
_cell.length_b   1.000
_cell.length_c   1.000
_cell.angle_alpha   90.00
_cell.angle_beta   90.00
_cell.angle_gamma   90.00
#
_symmetry.space_group_name_H-M   'P 1'
#
loop_
_entity.id
_entity.type
_entity.pdbx_description
1 polymer ?
#
loop_
_entity_poly.entity_id
_entity_poly.type
_entity_poly.pdbx_seq_one_letter_code
_entity_poly.pdbx_strand_id
1 'polypeptide(L)'
;MSICGVHRRPSTATTEDNISAVGLMIETNMRMIYQQIQKSLDSARHTNNLGTLSIEILAHPSCSPNLAPCVFSYLFPKMKEELLGKWFTDAEGAVAAYKKVVEVPLSASG
;
A
#
# COMPACT_ATOMS: atom_id res chain seq x y z
N MET A 1 -59.14 -36.44 17.98
CA MET A 1 -57.74 -36.03 18.30
C MET A 1 -57.26 -35.17 17.14
N SER A 2 -57.22 -33.85 17.30
CA SER A 2 -56.79 -32.91 16.25
C SER A 2 -55.69 -32.03 16.83
N ILE A 3 -54.49 -32.13 16.27
CA ILE A 3 -53.36 -31.29 16.63
C ILE A 3 -53.41 -30.09 15.68
N CYS A 4 -53.80 -28.93 16.20
CA CYS A 4 -53.80 -27.68 15.47
C CYS A 4 -52.36 -27.35 15.04
N GLY A 5 -52.13 -27.27 13.72
CA GLY A 5 -50.82 -27.10 13.13
C GLY A 5 -50.17 -25.77 13.52
N VAL A 6 -48.98 -25.85 14.11
CA VAL A 6 -48.12 -24.68 14.35
C VAL A 6 -47.58 -24.23 13.00
N HIS A 7 -48.26 -23.29 12.34
CA HIS A 7 -47.73 -22.59 11.18
C HIS A 7 -46.57 -21.70 11.66
N ARG A 8 -45.36 -22.25 11.66
CA ARG A 8 -44.12 -21.47 11.85
C ARG A 8 -44.18 -20.32 10.85
N ARG A 9 -44.20 -19.07 11.34
CA ARG A 9 -44.08 -17.90 10.46
C ARG A 9 -42.84 -18.11 9.58
N PRO A 10 -42.94 -18.01 8.25
CA PRO A 10 -41.77 -18.14 7.38
C PRO A 10 -40.70 -17.21 7.90
N SER A 11 -39.50 -17.76 8.16
CA SER A 11 -38.34 -16.93 8.45
C SER A 11 -38.15 -16.04 7.23
N THR A 12 -38.43 -14.74 7.39
CA THR A 12 -38.28 -13.78 6.29
C THR A 12 -36.85 -13.79 5.77
N ALA A 13 -35.86 -14.15 6.60
CA ALA A 13 -34.46 -14.29 6.21
C ALA A 13 -34.17 -15.35 5.12
N THR A 14 -35.08 -16.29 4.85
CA THR A 14 -34.88 -17.39 3.89
C THR A 14 -35.81 -17.28 2.69
N THR A 15 -36.42 -16.11 2.46
CA THR A 15 -37.15 -15.85 1.22
C THR A 15 -36.17 -15.72 0.07
N GLU A 16 -36.58 -16.18 -1.12
CA GLU A 16 -35.78 -16.10 -2.35
C GLU A 16 -35.29 -14.66 -2.60
N ASP A 17 -36.15 -13.68 -2.33
CA ASP A 17 -35.82 -12.26 -2.47
C ASP A 17 -34.65 -11.82 -1.58
N ASN A 18 -34.59 -12.31 -0.34
CA ASN A 18 -33.52 -11.96 0.60
C ASN A 18 -32.22 -12.71 0.28
N ILE A 19 -32.33 -13.96 -0.18
CA ILE A 19 -31.18 -14.73 -0.69
C ILE A 19 -30.59 -14.04 -1.93
N SER A 20 -31.46 -13.62 -2.86
CA SER A 20 -31.09 -12.88 -4.07
C SER A 20 -30.45 -11.53 -3.75
N ALA A 21 -31.03 -10.76 -2.82
CA ALA A 21 -30.49 -9.47 -2.40
C ALA A 21 -29.08 -9.58 -1.79
N VAL A 22 -28.84 -10.60 -0.95
CA VAL A 22 -27.49 -10.87 -0.39
C VAL A 22 -26.53 -11.31 -1.49
N GLY A 23 -26.97 -12.16 -2.43
CA GLY A 23 -26.16 -12.57 -3.58
C GLY A 23 -25.71 -11.38 -4.43
N LEU A 24 -26.63 -10.46 -4.75
CA LEU A 24 -26.35 -9.24 -5.51
C LEU A 24 -25.37 -8.31 -4.78
N MET A 25 -25.49 -8.22 -3.45
CA MET A 25 -24.57 -7.42 -2.62
C MET A 25 -23.16 -8.01 -2.64
N ILE A 26 -23.01 -9.34 -2.57
CA ILE A 26 -21.72 -10.02 -2.68
C ILE A 26 -21.11 -9.78 -4.05
N GLU A 27 -21.87 -9.95 -5.13
CA GLU A 27 -21.37 -9.73 -6.50
C GLU A 27 -20.92 -8.28 -6.73
N THR A 28 -21.70 -7.32 -6.23
CA THR A 28 -21.38 -5.88 -6.31
C THR A 28 -20.11 -5.55 -5.52
N ASN A 29 -19.98 -6.09 -4.31
CA ASN A 29 -18.78 -5.89 -3.49
C ASN A 29 -17.54 -6.50 -4.14
N MET A 30 -17.64 -7.68 -4.76
CA MET A 30 -16.53 -8.30 -5.48
C MET A 30 -16.06 -7.45 -6.66
N ARG A 31 -17.01 -6.89 -7.44
CA ARG A 31 -16.70 -5.97 -8.55
C ARG A 31 -16.04 -4.68 -8.04
N MET A 32 -16.54 -4.11 -6.96
CA MET A 32 -15.98 -2.92 -6.32
C MET A 32 -14.55 -3.15 -5.82
N ILE A 33 -14.29 -4.27 -5.14
CA ILE A 33 -12.97 -4.64 -4.63
C ILE A 33 -11.98 -4.77 -5.78
N TYR A 34 -12.37 -5.47 -6.85
CA TYR A 34 -11.52 -5.63 -8.02
C TYR A 34 -11.17 -4.29 -8.67
N GLN A 35 -12.16 -3.40 -8.85
CA GLN A 35 -11.94 -2.06 -9.39
C GLN A 35 -11.05 -1.19 -8.48
N GLN A 36 -11.19 -1.30 -7.16
CA GLN A 36 -10.39 -0.54 -6.20
C GLN A 36 -8.93 -0.98 -6.20
N ILE A 37 -8.68 -2.30 -6.30
CA ILE A 37 -7.33 -2.85 -6.43
C ILE A 37 -6.73 -2.45 -7.77
N GLN A 38 -7.49 -2.56 -8.86
CA GLN A 38 -7.04 -2.18 -10.20
C GLN A 38 -6.64 -0.69 -10.25
N LYS A 39 -7.46 0.22 -9.70
CA LYS A 39 -7.14 1.65 -9.60
C LYS A 39 -5.88 1.91 -8.76
N SER A 40 -5.70 1.17 -7.66
CA SER A 40 -4.49 1.25 -6.84
C SER A 40 -3.23 0.82 -7.60
N LEU A 41 -3.36 -0.21 -8.45
CA LEU A 41 -2.28 -0.71 -9.31
C LEU A 41 -1.99 0.22 -10.50
N ASP A 42 -3.01 0.82 -11.10
CA ASP A 42 -2.84 1.74 -12.23
C ASP A 42 -2.23 3.09 -11.81
N SER A 43 -2.42 3.51 -10.55
CA SER A 43 -1.69 4.65 -9.96
C SER A 43 -0.18 4.39 -9.88
N ALA A 44 0.25 3.12 -9.76
CA ALA A 44 1.66 2.73 -9.85
C ALA A 44 2.22 2.78 -11.29
N ARG A 45 1.37 3.06 -12.30
CA ARG A 45 1.71 3.08 -13.73
C ARG A 45 1.94 4.49 -14.28
N HIS A 46 2.25 5.47 -13.42
CA HIS A 46 2.73 6.78 -13.84
C HIS A 46 4.25 6.87 -13.68
N THR A 47 5.02 6.56 -14.74
CA THR A 47 6.41 7.03 -14.99
C THR A 47 6.95 6.42 -16.28
N ASN A 48 6.61 6.99 -17.43
CA ASN A 48 7.31 6.71 -18.69
C ASN A 48 7.86 8.01 -19.30
N ASN A 49 8.59 8.79 -18.50
CA ASN A 49 9.49 9.85 -18.96
C ASN A 49 10.98 9.43 -18.92
N LEU A 50 11.29 8.21 -18.48
CA LEU A 50 12.66 7.67 -18.43
C LEU A 50 13.36 7.62 -19.80
N GLY A 51 12.61 7.27 -20.85
CA GLY A 51 13.12 7.27 -22.23
C GLY A 51 13.51 8.67 -22.73
N THR A 52 12.83 9.72 -22.26
CA THR A 52 13.13 11.12 -22.58
C THR A 52 14.39 11.62 -21.87
N LEU A 53 14.68 11.10 -20.68
CA LEU A 53 15.83 11.47 -19.87
C LEU A 53 17.09 10.64 -20.18
N SER A 54 17.03 9.69 -21.13
CA SER A 54 18.13 8.78 -21.49
C SER A 54 18.76 8.06 -20.28
N ILE A 55 17.95 7.72 -19.29
CA ILE A 55 18.42 7.03 -18.08
C ILE A 55 18.46 5.53 -18.36
N GLU A 56 19.63 4.92 -18.23
CA GLU A 56 19.80 3.47 -18.31
C GLU A 56 19.16 2.81 -17.07
N ILE A 57 18.16 1.95 -17.30
CA ILE A 57 17.47 1.22 -16.23
C ILE A 57 18.22 -0.08 -15.98
N LEU A 58 18.89 -0.18 -14.83
CA LEU A 58 19.49 -1.43 -14.39
C LEU A 58 18.41 -2.45 -14.03
N ALA A 59 18.50 -3.66 -14.58
CA ALA A 59 17.60 -4.75 -14.24
C ALA A 59 17.74 -5.12 -12.74
N HIS A 60 16.63 -5.04 -12.00
CA HIS A 60 16.58 -5.36 -10.57
C HIS A 60 15.54 -6.45 -10.31
N PRO A 61 15.88 -7.54 -9.59
CA PRO A 61 14.93 -8.62 -9.38
C PRO A 61 13.80 -8.17 -8.44
N SER A 62 12.59 -8.70 -8.67
CA SER A 62 11.43 -8.40 -7.83
C SER A 62 11.69 -8.74 -6.36
N CYS A 63 11.25 -7.88 -5.45
CA CYS A 63 11.30 -8.10 -4.00
C CYS A 63 12.72 -8.37 -3.43
N SER A 64 13.74 -7.68 -3.93
CA SER A 64 15.13 -7.83 -3.45
C SER A 64 15.64 -6.59 -2.71
N PRO A 65 15.11 -6.27 -1.50
CA PRO A 65 15.56 -5.11 -0.74
C PRO A 65 17.06 -5.17 -0.43
N ASN A 66 17.64 -6.37 -0.31
CA ASN A 66 19.07 -6.61 -0.06
C ASN A 66 20.01 -6.12 -1.18
N LEU A 67 19.47 -5.92 -2.39
CA LEU A 67 20.24 -5.47 -3.55
C LEU A 67 20.15 -3.96 -3.77
N ALA A 68 19.22 -3.28 -3.10
CA ALA A 68 19.06 -1.85 -3.18
C ALA A 68 20.00 -1.18 -2.14
N PRO A 69 21.06 -0.46 -2.55
CA PRO A 69 22.02 0.14 -1.61
C PRO A 69 21.37 1.14 -0.65
N CYS A 70 20.30 1.82 -1.11
CA CYS A 70 19.52 2.71 -0.28
C CYS A 70 18.83 1.96 0.88
N VAL A 71 18.17 0.83 0.59
CA VAL A 71 17.34 0.05 1.51
C VAL A 71 18.15 -0.81 2.47
N PHE A 72 19.15 -1.53 1.98
CA PHE A 72 19.82 -2.56 2.78
C PHE A 72 21.12 -2.10 3.46
N SER A 73 22.04 -1.48 2.72
CA SER A 73 23.44 -1.40 3.17
C SER A 73 23.99 -0.01 3.46
N TYR A 74 23.34 1.08 3.02
CA TYR A 74 23.98 2.39 3.07
C TYR A 74 23.08 3.51 3.63
N LEU A 75 22.00 3.87 2.94
CA LEU A 75 21.33 5.15 3.20
C LEU A 75 20.34 5.08 4.37
N PHE A 76 19.36 4.17 4.32
CA PHE A 76 18.32 4.09 5.34
C PHE A 76 18.81 3.62 6.72
N PRO A 77 19.72 2.63 6.83
CA PRO A 77 20.30 2.28 8.12
C PRO A 77 21.03 3.45 8.78
N LYS A 78 21.86 4.19 8.00
CA LYS A 78 22.64 5.33 8.49
C LYS A 78 21.76 6.49 8.94
N MET A 79 20.72 6.82 8.17
CA MET A 79 19.77 7.86 8.55
C MET A 79 18.96 7.47 9.78
N LYS A 80 18.56 6.19 9.89
CA LYS A 80 17.82 5.69 11.05
C LYS A 80 18.65 5.80 12.33
N GLU A 81 19.96 5.55 12.25
CA GLU A 81 20.89 5.71 13.37
C GLU A 81 21.05 7.18 13.78
N GLU A 82 21.37 8.07 12.82
CA GLU A 82 21.61 9.50 13.07
C GLU A 82 20.38 10.30 13.52
N LEU A 83 19.19 9.84 13.11
CA LEU A 83 17.91 10.47 13.45
C LEU A 83 17.18 9.73 14.59
N LEU A 84 17.77 8.66 15.13
CA LEU A 84 17.14 7.88 16.19
C LEU A 84 16.89 8.76 17.42
N GLY A 85 15.67 8.69 17.96
CA GLY A 85 15.29 9.42 19.17
C GLY A 85 15.12 10.93 18.99
N LYS A 86 15.27 11.47 17.79
CA LYS A 86 14.96 12.87 17.49
C LYS A 86 13.47 13.03 17.21
N TRP A 87 12.85 14.00 17.87
CA TRP A 87 11.48 14.41 17.63
C TRP A 87 11.49 15.75 16.90
N PHE A 88 10.72 15.85 15.82
CA PHE A 88 10.57 17.09 15.06
C PHE A 88 9.16 17.63 15.29
N THR A 89 9.07 18.92 15.62
CA THR A 89 7.81 19.63 15.84
C THR A 89 7.15 20.06 14.55
N ASP A 90 7.93 20.18 13.48
CA ASP A 90 7.52 20.68 12.18
C ASP A 90 8.31 19.98 11.06
N ALA A 91 7.76 20.05 9.84
CA ALA A 91 8.33 19.38 8.68
C ALA A 91 9.65 20.01 8.22
N GLU A 92 9.85 21.32 8.41
CA GLU A 92 11.03 22.04 7.94
C GLU A 92 12.26 21.63 8.75
N GLY A 93 12.12 21.51 10.08
CA GLY A 93 13.14 20.97 10.97
C GLY A 93 13.52 19.52 10.64
N ALA A 94 12.54 18.68 10.29
CA ALA A 94 12.79 17.30 9.86
C ALA A 94 13.59 17.24 8.54
N VAL A 95 13.23 18.08 7.56
CA VAL A 95 13.93 18.16 6.26
C VAL A 95 15.35 18.69 6.42
N ALA A 96 15.57 19.71 7.25
CA ALA A 96 16.90 20.24 7.53
C ALA A 96 17.81 19.18 8.17
N ALA A 97 17.29 18.43 9.14
CA ALA A 97 18.04 17.34 9.77
C ALA A 97 18.36 16.22 8.78
N TYR A 98 17.42 15.88 7.91
CA TYR A 98 17.64 14.91 6.83
C TYR A 98 18.75 15.35 5.87
N LYS A 99 18.68 16.58 5.34
CA LYS A 99 19.69 17.12 4.41
C LYS A 99 21.09 17.07 5.00
N LYS A 100 21.21 17.46 6.27
CA LYS A 100 22.49 17.37 7.00
C LYS A 100 23.07 15.96 7.01
N VAL A 101 22.26 14.92 7.20
CA VAL A 101 22.75 13.53 7.25
C VAL A 101 23.15 13.02 5.86
N VAL A 102 22.40 13.42 4.82
CA VAL A 102 22.64 12.98 3.44
C VAL A 102 23.83 13.68 2.79
N GLU A 103 24.10 14.95 3.14
CA GLU A 103 25.16 15.76 2.51
C GLU A 103 26.57 15.54 3.10
N VAL A 104 26.70 14.81 4.21
CA VAL A 104 27.98 14.60 4.92
C VAL A 104 29.03 13.69 4.23
N PRO A 105 28.79 12.89 3.17
CA PRO A 105 29.85 11.99 2.66
C PRO A 105 30.78 12.55 1.55
N LEU A 106 30.68 13.81 1.09
CA LEU A 106 31.47 14.27 -0.09
C LEU A 106 32.74 15.09 0.20
N SER A 107 33.12 15.35 1.46
CA SER A 107 34.25 16.25 1.77
C SER A 107 35.42 15.62 2.53
N ALA A 108 35.57 14.29 2.55
CA ALA A 108 36.70 13.65 3.24
C ALA A 108 37.26 12.45 2.46
N SER A 109 37.96 12.74 1.36
CA SER A 109 39.07 11.90 0.90
C SER A 109 40.09 12.79 0.19
N GLY A 110 41.11 13.21 0.94
CA GLY A 110 42.39 13.69 0.44
C GLY A 110 43.47 12.70 0.86
#